data_AF-C0NZP6-F1
#
_entry.id   AF-C0NZP6-F1
#
_cell.length_a   1.000
_cell.length_b   1.000
_cell.length_c   1.000
_cell.angle_alpha   90.00
_cell.angle_beta   90.00
_cell.angle_gamma   90.00
#
_symmetry.space_group_name_H-M   'P 1'
#
loop_
_entity.id
_entity.type
_entity.pdbx_description
1 polymer ?
#
loop_
_entity_poly.entity_id
_entity_poly.type
_entity_poly.pdbx_seq_one_letter_code
_entity_poly.pdbx_strand_id
1 'polypeptide(L)'
;MANAQTLLDYLMVAPPGLATEETNKTPNTTNGSYSWRDINNVGDWSEFTYAHVMQRYGNLLQSAQIADEPMPNSPPQSINTEPMFAVHFTTYIQSRLRRALRASFQHLEPQLANLHLTPITIDIGDAAQIIDNFRPDIAFFQANSTLNSSPNRCPGDLKVSWKWVSHWATALSVEDSRQYKQVLSQVNFYMKQHNARYGFVLTDTELVPIKRLDGNGNLLVAQSISWEARGQGRLTILLGLWFLGMLGAADDDWQL
;
A
#
# COMPACT_ATOMS: atom_id res chain seq x y z
N MET A 1 -11.83 17.94 24.43
CA MET A 1 -11.93 16.54 23.98
C MET A 1 -11.88 16.58 22.46
N ALA A 2 -10.97 15.84 21.81
CA ALA A 2 -11.01 15.73 20.36
C ALA A 2 -12.34 15.05 19.97
N ASN A 3 -13.03 15.56 18.94
CA ASN A 3 -14.22 14.88 18.44
C ASN A 3 -13.80 13.48 17.98
N ALA A 4 -14.51 12.44 18.41
CA ALA A 4 -14.31 11.09 17.91
C ALA A 4 -15.17 10.88 16.66
N GLN A 5 -14.67 10.09 15.74
CA GLN A 5 -15.39 9.61 14.56
C GLN A 5 -15.19 8.11 14.40
N THR A 6 -15.98 7.48 13.52
CA THR A 6 -15.76 6.07 13.17
C THR A 6 -14.44 5.91 12.42
N LEU A 7 -13.82 4.74 12.54
CA LEU A 7 -12.64 4.40 11.77
C LEU A 7 -12.91 4.47 10.25
N LEU A 8 -14.12 4.12 9.81
CA LEU A 8 -14.54 4.25 8.42
C LEU A 8 -14.47 5.70 7.96
N ASP A 9 -15.10 6.63 8.68
CA ASP A 9 -15.12 8.05 8.30
C ASP A 9 -13.70 8.62 8.21
N TYR A 10 -12.83 8.24 9.14
CA TYR A 10 -11.42 8.63 9.16
C TYR A 10 -10.63 8.13 7.93
N LEU A 11 -10.87 6.88 7.51
CA LEU A 11 -10.21 6.26 6.36
C LEU A 11 -10.81 6.69 5.02
N MET A 12 -12.03 7.23 4.99
CA MET A 12 -12.71 7.66 3.77
C MET A 12 -12.33 9.07 3.30
N VAL A 13 -11.37 9.73 3.97
CA VAL A 13 -10.83 11.03 3.56
C VAL A 13 -9.85 10.85 2.40
N ALA A 14 -10.01 11.66 1.35
CA ALA A 14 -9.07 11.70 0.24
C ALA A 14 -8.00 12.80 0.44
N PRO A 15 -6.74 12.52 0.10
CA PRO A 15 -5.70 13.54 -0.07
C PRO A 15 -6.07 14.61 -1.10
N PRO A 16 -5.46 15.82 -1.02
CA PRO A 16 -5.50 16.76 -2.12
C PRO A 16 -4.73 16.21 -3.33
N GLY A 17 -5.17 16.52 -4.55
CA GLY A 17 -4.42 16.23 -5.76
C GLY A 17 -3.01 16.84 -5.74
N LEU A 18 -2.06 16.13 -6.35
CA LEU A 18 -0.67 16.56 -6.45
C LEU A 18 -0.39 16.99 -7.90
N ALA A 19 -0.18 18.28 -8.12
CA ALA A 19 0.21 18.80 -9.42
C ALA A 19 1.64 18.36 -9.76
N THR A 20 1.93 18.17 -11.04
CA THR A 20 3.27 17.85 -11.54
C THR A 20 3.80 18.97 -12.43
N GLU A 21 5.10 19.24 -12.36
CA GLU A 21 5.77 20.27 -13.16
C GLU A 21 7.06 19.74 -13.77
N GLU A 22 7.34 20.08 -15.03
CA GLU A 22 8.62 19.76 -15.71
C GLU A 22 9.01 18.28 -15.71
N THR A 23 8.04 17.37 -15.68
CA THR A 23 8.29 15.93 -15.62
C THR A 23 8.48 15.33 -17.01
N ASN A 24 9.50 14.48 -17.17
CA ASN A 24 9.71 13.69 -18.38
C ASN A 24 9.66 12.21 -18.05
N LYS A 25 9.11 11.42 -18.99
CA LYS A 25 9.11 9.97 -18.85
C LYS A 25 10.55 9.46 -18.83
N THR A 26 10.89 8.74 -17.76
CA THR A 26 12.21 8.14 -17.55
C THR A 26 12.03 6.67 -17.19
N PRO A 27 12.99 5.79 -17.57
CA PRO A 27 12.90 4.38 -17.24
C PRO A 27 13.03 4.15 -15.73
N ASN A 28 12.40 3.08 -15.22
CA ASN A 28 12.60 2.62 -13.86
C ASN A 28 13.99 2.01 -13.68
N THR A 29 14.51 2.08 -12.45
CA THR A 29 15.77 1.44 -12.07
C THR A 29 15.72 -0.07 -12.33
N THR A 30 16.79 -0.60 -12.92
CA THR A 30 16.97 -2.04 -13.11
C THR A 30 18.01 -2.58 -12.13
N ASN A 31 17.87 -3.85 -11.76
CA ASN A 31 18.82 -4.58 -10.94
C ASN A 31 19.06 -5.97 -11.56
N GLY A 32 20.19 -6.62 -11.25
CA GLY A 32 20.45 -8.01 -11.64
C GLY A 32 19.60 -9.04 -10.89
N SER A 33 19.01 -8.68 -9.73
CA SER A 33 18.23 -9.59 -8.87
C SER A 33 16.75 -9.72 -9.25
N TYR A 34 16.22 -8.79 -10.04
CA TYR A 34 14.84 -8.83 -10.52
C TYR A 34 14.69 -8.16 -11.88
N SER A 35 13.78 -8.68 -12.68
CA SER A 35 13.54 -8.25 -14.05
C SER A 35 12.06 -8.34 -14.38
N TRP A 36 11.58 -7.47 -15.27
CA TRP A 36 10.25 -7.59 -15.88
C TRP A 36 9.96 -9.00 -16.46
N ARG A 37 11.01 -9.76 -16.80
CA ARG A 37 10.91 -11.16 -17.26
C ARG A 37 10.53 -12.16 -16.18
N ASP A 38 10.70 -11.80 -14.90
CA ASP A 38 10.33 -12.64 -13.76
C ASP A 38 8.83 -12.60 -13.46
N ILE A 39 8.07 -11.78 -14.19
CA ILE A 39 6.61 -11.69 -14.12
C ILE A 39 6.01 -12.52 -15.26
N ASN A 40 5.57 -13.73 -14.91
CA ASN A 40 5.01 -14.71 -15.84
C ASN A 40 3.55 -14.41 -16.18
N ASN A 41 2.73 -14.14 -15.16
CA ASN A 41 1.30 -13.83 -15.35
C ASN A 41 0.85 -12.70 -14.42
N VAL A 42 -0.05 -11.86 -14.95
CA VAL A 42 -0.74 -10.80 -14.20
C VAL A 42 -2.23 -10.97 -14.44
N GLY A 43 -2.95 -11.46 -13.43
CA GLY A 43 -4.41 -11.57 -13.44
C GLY A 43 -5.07 -10.43 -12.67
N ASP A 44 -6.40 -10.41 -12.67
CA ASP A 44 -7.21 -9.43 -11.94
C ASP A 44 -7.49 -9.90 -10.50
N TRP A 45 -7.28 -9.03 -9.51
CA TRP A 45 -7.66 -9.29 -8.12
C TRP A 45 -9.06 -8.73 -7.83
N SER A 46 -10.07 -9.35 -8.44
CA SER A 46 -11.48 -8.90 -8.41
C SER A 46 -12.11 -8.78 -7.01
N GLU A 47 -11.58 -9.47 -6.01
CA GLU A 47 -12.09 -9.42 -4.63
C GLU A 47 -11.63 -8.17 -3.87
N PHE A 48 -10.62 -7.44 -4.34
CA PHE A 48 -10.14 -6.22 -3.68
C PHE A 48 -11.09 -5.04 -3.98
N THR A 49 -12.25 -5.03 -3.33
CA THR A 49 -13.32 -4.06 -3.55
C THR A 49 -13.85 -3.49 -2.23
N TYR A 50 -14.46 -2.30 -2.30
CA TYR A 50 -15.13 -1.71 -1.12
C TYR A 50 -16.15 -2.66 -0.50
N ALA A 51 -16.94 -3.34 -1.32
CA ALA A 51 -17.95 -4.29 -0.85
C ALA A 51 -17.32 -5.43 -0.05
N HIS A 52 -16.22 -6.00 -0.54
CA HIS A 52 -15.50 -7.06 0.17
C HIS A 52 -14.86 -6.57 1.47
N VAL A 53 -14.29 -5.36 1.48
CA VAL A 53 -13.77 -4.73 2.70
C VAL A 53 -14.86 -4.57 3.75
N MET A 54 -16.03 -4.06 3.36
CA MET A 54 -17.16 -3.88 4.27
C MET A 54 -17.77 -5.21 4.72
N GLN A 55 -17.78 -6.23 3.88
CA GLN A 55 -18.22 -7.57 4.27
C GLN A 55 -17.32 -8.16 5.37
N ARG A 56 -16.00 -8.02 5.22
CA ARG A 56 -15.02 -8.63 6.14
C ARG A 56 -14.80 -7.82 7.41
N TYR A 57 -14.76 -6.49 7.30
CA TYR A 57 -14.37 -5.59 8.39
C TYR A 57 -15.36 -4.45 8.66
N GLY A 58 -16.55 -4.46 8.05
CA GLY A 58 -17.53 -3.37 8.20
C GLY A 58 -17.92 -3.11 9.65
N ASN A 59 -18.11 -4.16 10.46
CA ASN A 59 -18.40 -4.01 11.89
C ASN A 59 -17.27 -3.27 12.61
N LEU A 60 -16.01 -3.67 12.41
CA LEU A 60 -14.84 -3.00 12.99
C LEU A 60 -14.73 -1.55 12.54
N LEU A 61 -14.91 -1.31 11.23
CA LEU A 61 -14.81 0.02 10.64
C LEU A 61 -15.87 0.99 11.19
N GLN A 62 -17.05 0.49 11.55
CA GLN A 62 -18.14 1.28 12.14
C GLN A 62 -18.04 1.40 13.67
N SER A 63 -17.53 0.39 14.37
CA SER A 63 -17.50 0.35 15.84
C SER A 63 -16.25 1.00 16.43
N ALA A 64 -15.09 0.85 15.79
CA ALA A 64 -13.85 1.43 16.27
C ALA A 64 -13.92 2.96 16.18
N GLN A 65 -13.61 3.62 17.30
CA GLN A 65 -13.56 5.07 17.41
C GLN A 65 -12.13 5.56 17.30
N ILE A 66 -11.93 6.66 16.59
CA ILE A 66 -10.64 7.32 16.44
C ILE A 66 -10.81 8.82 16.62
N ALA A 67 -9.84 9.45 17.29
CA ALA A 67 -9.82 10.89 17.45
C ALA A 67 -9.71 11.55 16.07
N ASP A 68 -10.54 12.56 15.84
CA ASP A 68 -10.49 13.36 14.63
C ASP A 68 -9.13 14.05 14.49
N GLU A 69 -8.64 14.04 13.26
CA GLU A 69 -7.43 14.71 12.83
C GLU A 69 -7.73 15.21 11.43
N PRO A 70 -7.89 16.53 11.23
CA PRO A 70 -8.17 17.07 9.91
C PRO A 70 -6.96 16.87 9.00
N MET A 71 -7.19 16.54 7.73
CA MET A 71 -6.11 16.42 6.75
C MET A 71 -5.51 17.81 6.50
N PRO A 72 -4.18 17.95 6.43
CA PRO A 72 -3.58 19.23 6.10
C PRO A 72 -4.21 19.79 4.82
N ASN A 73 -4.77 21.00 4.91
CA ASN A 73 -5.53 21.64 3.84
C ASN A 73 -4.74 22.74 3.13
N SER A 74 -3.46 22.93 3.49
CA SER A 74 -2.55 23.79 2.74
C SER A 74 -2.33 23.21 1.35
N PRO A 75 -2.42 24.01 0.27
CA PRO A 75 -2.16 23.53 -1.08
C PRO A 75 -0.77 22.89 -1.17
N PRO A 76 -0.65 21.63 -1.64
CA PRO A 76 0.65 21.01 -1.84
C PRO A 76 1.41 21.75 -2.95
N GLN A 77 2.73 21.83 -2.83
CA GLN A 77 3.59 22.26 -3.93
C GLN A 77 3.56 21.21 -5.04
N SER A 78 3.68 21.66 -6.29
CA SER A 78 3.88 20.77 -7.44
C SER A 78 5.11 19.88 -7.24
N ILE A 79 5.04 18.62 -7.67
CA ILE A 79 6.14 17.67 -7.60
C ILE A 79 6.81 17.47 -8.95
N ASN A 80 8.12 17.23 -8.93
CA ASN A 80 8.88 16.84 -10.12
C ASN A 80 9.91 15.73 -9.84
N THR A 81 9.93 15.17 -8.63
CA THR A 81 10.82 14.07 -8.24
C THR A 81 10.14 13.06 -7.32
N GLU A 82 10.64 11.81 -7.28
CA GLU A 82 10.16 10.76 -6.36
C GLU A 82 10.32 11.15 -4.87
N PRO A 83 11.42 11.76 -4.41
CA PRO A 83 11.54 12.18 -3.01
C PRO A 83 10.48 13.23 -2.59
N MET A 84 10.07 14.12 -3.49
CA MET A 84 8.97 15.05 -3.19
C MET A 84 7.65 14.31 -2.98
N PHE A 85 7.37 13.30 -3.81
CA PHE A 85 6.20 12.44 -3.60
C PHE A 85 6.26 11.70 -2.25
N ALA A 86 7.43 11.17 -1.87
CA ALA A 86 7.61 10.51 -0.57
C ALA A 86 7.27 11.43 0.61
N VAL A 87 7.62 12.72 0.54
CA VAL A 87 7.23 13.72 1.56
C VAL A 87 5.71 13.88 1.64
N HIS A 88 5.00 13.91 0.51
CA HIS A 88 3.54 13.97 0.48
C HIS A 88 2.89 12.68 0.99
N PHE A 89 3.46 11.51 0.69
CA PHE A 89 3.04 10.26 1.31
C PHE A 89 3.12 10.33 2.84
N THR A 90 4.24 10.78 3.41
CA THR A 90 4.37 10.90 4.87
C THR A 90 3.35 11.90 5.45
N THR A 91 3.13 13.01 4.75
CA THR A 91 2.24 14.10 5.19
C THR A 91 0.77 13.68 5.19
N TYR A 92 0.29 13.05 4.10
CA TYR A 92 -1.14 12.78 3.90
C TYR A 92 -1.55 11.37 4.27
N ILE A 93 -0.65 10.39 4.15
CA ILE A 93 -1.00 8.96 4.22
C ILE A 93 -0.41 8.31 5.47
N GLN A 94 0.91 8.30 5.61
CA GLN A 94 1.62 7.45 6.57
C GLN A 94 1.14 7.65 8.02
N SER A 95 1.10 8.90 8.48
CA SER A 95 0.73 9.23 9.86
C SER A 95 -0.70 8.80 10.19
N ARG A 96 -1.62 9.01 9.25
CA ARG A 96 -3.03 8.62 9.39
C ARG A 96 -3.19 7.12 9.42
N LEU A 97 -2.52 6.43 8.50
CA LEU A 97 -2.57 4.98 8.40
C LEU A 97 -2.01 4.30 9.66
N ARG A 98 -0.91 4.82 10.24
CA ARG A 98 -0.39 4.35 11.54
C ARG A 98 -1.42 4.49 12.66
N ARG A 99 -2.11 5.65 12.74
CA ARG A 99 -3.15 5.88 13.75
C ARG A 99 -4.35 4.96 13.55
N ALA A 100 -4.80 4.80 12.30
CA ALA A 100 -5.93 3.93 11.94
C ALA A 100 -5.65 2.47 12.32
N LEU A 101 -4.50 1.92 11.91
CA LEU A 101 -4.08 0.56 12.30
C LEU A 101 -4.01 0.39 13.82
N ARG A 102 -3.41 1.36 14.52
CA ARG A 102 -3.34 1.33 15.99
C ARG A 102 -4.74 1.31 16.61
N ALA A 103 -5.66 2.16 16.17
CA ALA A 103 -7.04 2.21 16.66
C ALA A 103 -7.78 0.89 16.39
N SER A 104 -7.57 0.28 15.21
CA SER A 104 -8.12 -1.03 14.87
C SER A 104 -7.65 -2.11 15.84
N PHE A 105 -6.34 -2.24 16.05
CA PHE A 105 -5.81 -3.31 16.91
C PHE A 105 -6.08 -3.08 18.39
N GLN A 106 -6.19 -1.82 18.84
CA GLN A 106 -6.67 -1.51 20.19
C GLN A 106 -8.12 -1.93 20.40
N HIS A 107 -8.98 -1.72 19.40
CA HIS A 107 -10.37 -2.18 19.47
C HIS A 107 -10.48 -3.71 19.45
N LEU A 108 -9.58 -4.37 18.72
CA LEU A 108 -9.55 -5.84 18.58
C LEU A 108 -8.77 -6.55 19.68
N GLU A 109 -8.07 -5.85 20.59
CA GLU A 109 -7.11 -6.44 21.54
C GLU A 109 -7.61 -7.70 22.25
N PRO A 110 -8.85 -7.76 22.79
CA PRO A 110 -9.36 -8.95 23.48
C PRO A 110 -9.59 -10.16 22.58
N GLN A 111 -9.56 -9.98 21.26
CA GLN A 111 -9.93 -10.97 20.25
C GLN A 111 -8.77 -11.36 19.33
N LEU A 112 -7.63 -10.66 19.38
CA LEU A 112 -6.51 -10.84 18.45
C LEU A 112 -6.06 -12.29 18.30
N ALA A 113 -5.89 -13.00 19.43
CA ALA A 113 -5.47 -14.39 19.42
C ALA A 113 -6.51 -15.31 18.75
N ASN A 114 -7.80 -15.09 19.01
CA ASN A 114 -8.88 -15.88 18.40
C ASN A 114 -9.08 -15.57 16.92
N LEU A 115 -8.73 -14.35 16.50
CA LEU A 115 -8.79 -13.92 15.10
C LEU A 115 -7.50 -14.22 14.33
N HIS A 116 -6.46 -14.75 15.00
CA HIS A 116 -5.15 -15.01 14.41
C HIS A 116 -4.56 -13.76 13.74
N LEU A 117 -4.61 -12.63 14.46
CA LEU A 117 -4.10 -11.34 14.00
C LEU A 117 -2.92 -10.87 14.85
N THR A 118 -1.78 -10.64 14.21
CA THR A 118 -0.69 -9.87 14.81
C THR A 118 -0.92 -8.37 14.57
N PRO A 119 -0.90 -7.51 15.61
CA PRO A 119 -0.91 -6.06 15.42
C PRO A 119 0.26 -5.59 14.58
N ILE A 120 -0.02 -4.83 13.53
CA ILE A 120 1.00 -4.25 12.64
C ILE A 120 0.95 -2.73 12.62
N THR A 121 2.03 -2.14 12.14
CA THR A 121 2.13 -0.72 11.80
C THR A 121 2.80 -0.55 10.44
N ILE A 122 2.96 0.70 10.01
CA ILE A 122 3.60 1.06 8.74
C ILE A 122 4.68 2.10 8.96
N ASP A 123 5.80 1.95 8.26
CA ASP A 123 6.86 2.96 8.19
C ASP A 123 7.65 2.82 6.88
N ILE A 124 8.69 3.64 6.74
CA ILE A 124 9.70 3.43 5.69
C ILE A 124 10.26 2.01 5.77
N GLY A 125 10.64 1.43 4.63
CA GLY A 125 10.96 0.01 4.54
C GLY A 125 12.09 -0.45 5.47
N ASP A 126 13.00 0.47 5.78
CA ASP A 126 14.06 0.27 6.77
C ASP A 126 13.55 -0.18 8.13
N ALA A 127 12.32 0.16 8.54
CA ALA A 127 11.81 -0.22 9.85
C ALA A 127 11.58 -1.75 9.99
N ALA A 128 11.44 -2.45 8.87
CA ALA A 128 11.36 -3.91 8.83
C ALA A 128 12.74 -4.54 8.58
N GLN A 129 12.81 -5.86 8.65
CA GLN A 129 14.01 -6.63 8.34
C GLN A 129 14.53 -6.27 6.93
N ILE A 130 15.85 -6.11 6.81
CA ILE A 130 16.53 -5.87 5.54
C ILE A 130 17.23 -7.15 5.13
N ILE A 131 16.95 -7.62 3.90
CA ILE A 131 17.51 -8.86 3.35
C ILE A 131 18.39 -8.51 2.16
N ASP A 132 19.65 -8.94 2.19
CA ASP A 132 20.64 -8.70 1.13
C ASP A 132 20.80 -7.21 0.75
N ASN A 133 20.63 -6.31 1.71
CA ASN A 133 20.64 -4.84 1.54
C ASN A 133 19.56 -4.26 0.61
N PHE A 134 18.54 -5.06 0.26
CA PHE A 134 17.39 -4.58 -0.49
C PHE A 134 16.37 -3.92 0.45
N ARG A 135 16.00 -2.68 0.14
CA ARG A 135 15.09 -1.85 0.94
C ARG A 135 13.88 -1.47 0.09
N PRO A 136 12.69 -2.01 0.38
CA PRO A 136 11.44 -1.46 -0.14
C PRO A 136 11.27 -0.02 0.35
N ASP A 137 10.49 0.81 -0.34
CA ASP A 137 10.22 2.16 0.16
C ASP A 137 9.38 2.13 1.45
N ILE A 138 8.43 1.18 1.52
CA ILE A 138 7.47 1.07 2.61
C ILE A 138 7.40 -0.35 3.16
N ALA A 139 7.24 -0.45 4.48
CA ALA A 139 6.99 -1.72 5.15
C ALA A 139 5.77 -1.70 6.06
N PHE A 140 5.01 -2.78 6.01
CA PHE A 140 4.08 -3.17 7.06
C PHE A 140 4.74 -4.26 7.90
N PHE A 141 4.80 -4.06 9.21
CA PHE A 141 5.55 -4.93 10.11
C PHE A 141 4.92 -4.98 11.49
N GLN A 142 5.31 -5.95 12.30
CA GLN A 142 4.74 -6.14 13.63
C GLN A 142 4.96 -4.90 14.50
N ALA A 143 3.88 -4.37 15.06
CA ALA A 143 3.93 -3.24 15.97
C ALA A 143 4.76 -3.59 17.21
N ASN A 144 5.53 -2.62 17.71
CA ASN A 144 6.43 -2.76 18.87
C ASN A 144 7.55 -3.80 18.70
N SER A 145 7.81 -4.28 17.48
CA SER A 145 9.02 -5.06 17.21
C SER A 145 10.27 -4.19 17.29
N THR A 146 11.42 -4.82 17.54
CA THR A 146 12.71 -4.16 17.46
C THR A 146 12.94 -3.64 16.05
N LEU A 147 13.52 -2.46 15.94
CA LEU A 147 13.88 -1.86 14.65
C LEU A 147 14.67 -2.87 13.80
N ASN A 148 14.23 -3.07 12.56
CA ASN A 148 14.83 -3.97 11.57
C ASN A 148 14.72 -5.48 11.89
N SER A 149 13.86 -5.91 12.81
CA SER A 149 13.76 -7.33 13.20
C SER A 149 12.53 -8.06 12.63
N SER A 150 11.43 -7.34 12.36
CA SER A 150 10.19 -7.95 11.88
C SER A 150 10.18 -8.07 10.35
N PRO A 151 9.74 -9.21 9.78
CA PRO A 151 9.54 -9.32 8.35
C PRO A 151 8.58 -8.25 7.83
N ASN A 152 8.82 -7.76 6.60
CA ASN A 152 7.87 -6.88 5.93
C ASN A 152 6.69 -7.72 5.40
N ARG A 153 5.55 -7.63 6.06
CA ARG A 153 4.33 -8.40 5.75
C ARG A 153 3.54 -7.84 4.55
N CYS A 154 3.83 -6.62 4.10
CA CYS A 154 3.27 -6.04 2.89
C CYS A 154 4.21 -4.96 2.32
N PRO A 155 5.22 -5.35 1.53
CA PRO A 155 6.15 -4.39 0.93
C PRO A 155 5.45 -3.43 -0.05
N GLY A 156 5.81 -2.15 0.06
CA GLY A 156 5.33 -1.10 -0.84
C GLY A 156 6.47 -0.40 -1.55
N ASP A 157 6.21 0.01 -2.78
CA ASP A 157 7.14 0.79 -3.62
C ASP A 157 6.45 2.09 -4.02
N LEU A 158 7.11 3.22 -3.76
CA LEU A 158 6.64 4.54 -4.14
C LEU A 158 7.18 4.88 -5.53
N LYS A 159 6.28 5.31 -6.41
CA LYS A 159 6.63 5.78 -7.76
C LYS A 159 5.96 7.10 -8.05
N VAL A 160 6.25 7.61 -9.22
CA VAL A 160 5.62 8.81 -9.79
C VAL A 160 5.02 8.46 -11.14
N SER A 161 3.91 9.11 -11.47
CA SER A 161 3.04 8.82 -12.60
C SER A 161 3.74 8.93 -13.96
N TRP A 162 4.78 9.76 -14.07
CA TRP A 162 5.61 9.85 -15.27
C TRP A 162 6.63 8.72 -15.42
N LYS A 163 6.82 7.87 -14.39
CA LYS A 163 7.69 6.67 -14.45
C LYS A 163 6.90 5.36 -14.44
N TRP A 164 5.70 5.36 -13.88
CA TRP A 164 4.87 4.17 -13.81
C TRP A 164 3.41 4.52 -13.54
N VAL A 165 2.49 3.86 -14.25
CA VAL A 165 1.05 3.88 -14.01
C VAL A 165 0.42 2.56 -14.44
N SER A 166 -0.70 2.21 -13.82
CA SER A 166 -1.41 0.93 -13.97
C SER A 166 -1.90 0.68 -15.40
N HIS A 167 -2.36 1.73 -16.09
CA HIS A 167 -2.89 1.59 -17.45
C HIS A 167 -1.81 1.19 -18.48
N TRP A 168 -0.52 1.23 -18.13
CA TRP A 168 0.55 0.69 -18.97
C TRP A 168 0.49 -0.83 -19.09
N ALA A 169 -0.27 -1.53 -18.25
CA ALA A 169 -0.53 -2.96 -18.37
C ALA A 169 -1.12 -3.35 -19.74
N THR A 170 -1.95 -2.47 -20.30
CA THR A 170 -2.65 -2.68 -21.58
C THR A 170 -2.16 -1.74 -22.69
N ALA A 171 -1.05 -1.03 -22.46
CA ALA A 171 -0.48 -0.12 -23.45
C ALA A 171 0.06 -0.89 -24.68
N LEU A 172 -0.14 -0.31 -25.87
CA LEU A 172 0.41 -0.83 -27.12
C LEU A 172 1.93 -0.69 -27.21
N SER A 173 2.49 0.26 -26.45
CA SER A 173 3.91 0.50 -26.36
C SER A 173 4.60 -0.63 -25.58
N VAL A 174 5.50 -1.34 -26.26
CA VAL A 174 6.31 -2.41 -25.65
C VAL A 174 7.11 -1.88 -24.46
N GLU A 175 7.60 -0.64 -24.55
CA GLU A 175 8.35 -0.02 -23.46
C GLU A 175 7.45 0.26 -22.26
N ASP A 176 6.20 0.74 -22.46
CA ASP A 176 5.24 0.93 -21.36
C ASP A 176 4.90 -0.38 -20.66
N SER A 177 4.58 -1.43 -21.43
CA SER A 177 4.30 -2.75 -20.87
C SER A 177 5.51 -3.33 -20.13
N ARG A 178 6.72 -3.10 -20.64
CA ARG A 178 7.97 -3.49 -19.96
C ARG A 178 8.17 -2.72 -18.65
N GLN A 179 7.99 -1.41 -18.65
CA GLN A 179 8.10 -0.58 -17.44
C GLN A 179 7.04 -0.96 -16.40
N TYR A 180 5.82 -1.27 -16.86
CA TYR A 180 4.76 -1.79 -16.01
C TYR A 180 5.22 -3.04 -15.24
N LYS A 181 5.69 -4.05 -15.98
CA LYS A 181 6.21 -5.31 -15.40
C LYS A 181 7.49 -5.13 -14.59
N GLN A 182 8.33 -4.14 -14.92
CA GLN A 182 9.57 -3.89 -14.21
C GLN A 182 9.30 -3.50 -12.74
N VAL A 183 8.35 -2.61 -12.48
CA VAL A 183 8.00 -2.26 -11.09
C VAL A 183 7.30 -3.43 -10.39
N LEU A 184 6.43 -4.18 -11.08
CA LEU A 184 5.85 -5.40 -10.49
C LEU A 184 6.94 -6.42 -10.10
N SER A 185 7.99 -6.56 -10.91
CA SER A 185 9.11 -7.45 -10.59
C SER A 185 9.88 -7.00 -9.34
N GLN A 186 10.03 -5.69 -9.14
CA GLN A 186 10.65 -5.12 -7.95
C GLN A 186 9.82 -5.44 -6.68
N VAL A 187 8.52 -5.14 -6.70
CA VAL A 187 7.63 -5.47 -5.56
C VAL A 187 7.57 -6.98 -5.32
N ASN A 188 7.47 -7.78 -6.38
CA ASN A 188 7.47 -9.25 -6.28
C ASN A 188 8.77 -9.81 -5.69
N PHE A 189 9.91 -9.20 -5.99
CA PHE A 189 11.18 -9.56 -5.39
C PHE A 189 11.17 -9.29 -3.88
N TYR A 190 10.73 -8.11 -3.43
CA TYR A 190 10.58 -7.82 -2.00
C TYR A 190 9.58 -8.77 -1.32
N MET A 191 8.44 -9.05 -1.95
CA MET A 191 7.47 -10.04 -1.46
C MET A 191 8.10 -11.43 -1.32
N LYS A 192 8.93 -11.85 -2.28
CA LYS A 192 9.70 -13.11 -2.20
C LYS A 192 10.65 -13.12 -1.02
N GLN A 193 11.43 -12.06 -0.81
CA GLN A 193 12.39 -12.00 0.29
C GLN A 193 11.72 -12.17 1.67
N HIS A 194 10.52 -11.60 1.86
CA HIS A 194 9.80 -11.67 3.13
C HIS A 194 8.75 -12.79 3.24
N ASN A 195 8.67 -13.64 2.21
CA ASN A 195 7.58 -14.57 1.99
C ASN A 195 6.17 -13.92 2.03
N ALA A 196 6.05 -12.61 1.78
CA ALA A 196 4.78 -11.90 1.82
C ALA A 196 3.89 -12.30 0.62
N ARG A 197 2.59 -12.41 0.88
CA ARG A 197 1.54 -12.63 -0.12
C ARG A 197 1.06 -11.32 -0.73
N TYR A 198 1.17 -10.21 -0.02
CA TYR A 198 0.64 -8.92 -0.44
C TYR A 198 1.73 -7.88 -0.61
N GLY A 199 1.51 -6.94 -1.53
CA GLY A 199 2.34 -5.77 -1.74
C GLY A 199 1.56 -4.71 -2.48
N PHE A 200 2.18 -3.58 -2.78
CA PHE A 200 1.54 -2.52 -3.55
C PHE A 200 2.54 -1.61 -4.23
N VAL A 201 2.06 -0.92 -5.27
CA VAL A 201 2.71 0.26 -5.82
C VAL A 201 1.82 1.45 -5.50
N LEU A 202 2.41 2.56 -5.07
CA LEU A 202 1.71 3.81 -4.82
C LEU A 202 2.37 4.93 -5.61
N THR A 203 1.57 5.70 -6.35
CA THR A 203 2.00 6.89 -7.10
C THR A 203 1.23 8.12 -6.64
N ASP A 204 1.63 9.29 -7.14
CA ASP A 204 0.92 10.57 -7.01
C ASP A 204 -0.50 10.55 -7.62
N THR A 205 -0.86 9.51 -8.38
CA THR A 205 -2.16 9.42 -9.05
C THR A 205 -3.00 8.23 -8.61
N GLU A 206 -2.39 7.18 -8.04
CA GLU A 206 -3.08 5.93 -7.76
C GLU A 206 -2.34 4.99 -6.79
N LEU A 207 -3.11 4.16 -6.09
CA LEU A 207 -2.67 2.96 -5.38
C LEU A 207 -3.02 1.72 -6.21
N VAL A 208 -2.07 0.80 -6.33
CA VAL A 208 -2.23 -0.49 -7.02
C VAL A 208 -1.88 -1.65 -6.09
N PRO A 209 -2.89 -2.29 -5.46
CA PRO A 209 -2.72 -3.48 -4.62
C PRO A 209 -2.32 -4.71 -5.44
N ILE A 210 -1.41 -5.52 -4.88
CA ILE A 210 -0.84 -6.71 -5.53
C ILE A 210 -0.98 -7.90 -4.57
N LYS A 211 -1.41 -9.04 -5.13
CA LYS A 211 -1.41 -10.34 -4.47
C LYS A 211 -0.50 -11.31 -5.22
N ARG A 212 0.53 -11.81 -4.56
CA ARG A 212 1.40 -12.88 -5.05
C ARG A 212 0.68 -14.22 -4.90
N LEU A 213 0.65 -15.02 -5.97
CA LEU A 213 0.04 -16.35 -5.95
C LEU A 213 1.06 -17.45 -5.62
N ASP A 214 2.28 -17.31 -6.13
CA ASP A 214 3.35 -18.29 -5.97
C ASP A 214 4.76 -17.66 -6.06
N GLY A 215 5.80 -18.50 -5.95
CA GLY A 215 7.20 -18.12 -6.16
C GLY A 215 7.61 -17.92 -7.63
N ASN A 216 6.71 -18.18 -8.59
CA ASN A 216 7.01 -18.20 -10.02
C ASN A 216 6.58 -16.92 -10.74
N GLY A 217 6.26 -15.85 -10.01
CA GLY A 217 5.91 -14.56 -10.62
C GLY A 217 4.51 -14.53 -11.24
N ASN A 218 3.59 -15.34 -10.69
CA ASN A 218 2.17 -15.21 -10.96
C ASN A 218 1.54 -14.26 -9.92
N LEU A 219 1.01 -13.14 -10.39
CA LEU A 219 0.42 -12.09 -9.56
C LEU A 219 -1.05 -11.88 -9.93
N LEU A 220 -1.85 -11.47 -8.95
CA LEU A 220 -3.10 -10.76 -9.20
C LEU A 220 -2.90 -9.28 -8.84
N VAL A 221 -3.43 -8.39 -9.66
CA VAL A 221 -3.38 -6.94 -9.46
C VAL A 221 -4.82 -6.44 -9.39
N ALA A 222 -5.13 -5.67 -8.35
CA ALA A 222 -6.46 -5.10 -8.18
C ALA A 222 -6.64 -3.88 -9.09
N GLN A 223 -7.91 -3.49 -9.30
CA GLN A 223 -8.24 -2.22 -9.91
C GLN A 223 -7.57 -1.07 -9.14
N SER A 224 -6.90 -0.18 -9.88
CA SER A 224 -6.23 0.99 -9.31
C SER A 224 -7.21 1.91 -8.56
N ILE A 225 -6.81 2.36 -7.37
CA ILE A 225 -7.56 3.32 -6.57
C ILE A 225 -6.95 4.69 -6.80
N SER A 226 -7.70 5.61 -7.40
CA SER A 226 -7.22 6.99 -7.64
C SER A 226 -6.83 7.69 -6.34
N TRP A 227 -5.77 8.49 -6.38
CA TRP A 227 -5.27 9.29 -5.27
C TRP A 227 -6.34 10.16 -4.63
N GLU A 228 -7.19 10.78 -5.46
CA GLU A 228 -8.26 11.67 -5.02
C GLU A 228 -9.60 10.94 -4.84
N ALA A 229 -9.61 9.60 -4.89
CA ALA A 229 -10.84 8.82 -4.77
C ALA A 229 -11.54 9.12 -3.43
N ARG A 230 -12.78 9.59 -3.52
CA ARG A 230 -13.67 9.89 -2.40
C ARG A 230 -15.11 9.54 -2.73
N GLY A 231 -15.93 9.47 -1.69
CA GLY A 231 -17.36 9.26 -1.79
C GLY A 231 -17.80 7.88 -1.33
N GLN A 232 -19.08 7.76 -0.99
CA GLN A 232 -19.66 6.55 -0.44
C GLN A 232 -19.53 5.36 -1.40
N GLY A 233 -19.20 4.18 -0.86
CA GLY A 233 -19.12 2.95 -1.66
C GLY A 233 -17.83 2.80 -2.48
N ARG A 234 -16.85 3.69 -2.31
CA ARG A 234 -15.58 3.66 -3.05
C ARG A 234 -14.41 3.40 -2.11
N LEU A 235 -13.39 2.70 -2.61
CA LEU A 235 -12.11 2.63 -1.92
C LEU A 235 -11.39 3.97 -2.06
N THR A 236 -10.88 4.48 -0.95
CA THR A 236 -9.87 5.56 -0.90
C THR A 236 -8.49 4.93 -0.76
N ILE A 237 -7.42 5.69 -0.98
CA ILE A 237 -6.06 5.19 -0.73
C ILE A 237 -5.86 4.76 0.73
N LEU A 238 -6.38 5.55 1.69
CA LEU A 238 -6.27 5.22 3.10
C LEU A 238 -7.00 3.91 3.44
N LEU A 239 -8.23 3.72 2.97
CA LEU A 239 -8.97 2.49 3.21
C LEU A 239 -8.33 1.28 2.51
N GLY A 240 -7.83 1.46 1.29
CA GLY A 240 -7.12 0.41 0.54
C GLY A 240 -5.83 -0.04 1.23
N LEU A 241 -4.98 0.90 1.64
CA LEU A 241 -3.75 0.60 2.39
C LEU A 241 -4.04 0.02 3.76
N TRP A 242 -5.08 0.51 4.45
CA TRP A 242 -5.51 -0.08 5.72
C TRP A 242 -5.95 -1.53 5.54
N PHE A 243 -6.70 -1.83 4.47
CA PHE A 243 -7.12 -3.20 4.18
C PHE A 243 -5.93 -4.11 3.85
N LEU A 244 -4.96 -3.65 3.05
CA LEU A 244 -3.69 -4.35 2.86
C LEU A 244 -2.97 -4.62 4.19
N GLY A 245 -2.99 -3.66 5.10
CA GLY A 245 -2.51 -3.84 6.46
C GLY A 245 -3.25 -4.96 7.20
N MET A 246 -4.58 -4.95 7.20
CA MET A 246 -5.37 -6.01 7.84
C MET A 246 -5.12 -7.39 7.22
N LEU A 247 -4.84 -7.46 5.91
CA LEU A 247 -4.42 -8.70 5.25
C LEU A 247 -3.00 -9.12 5.68
N GLY A 248 -2.06 -8.18 5.78
CA GLY A 248 -0.71 -8.43 6.31
C GLY A 248 -0.69 -8.83 7.79
N ALA A 249 -1.73 -8.49 8.56
CA ALA A 249 -1.87 -8.85 9.97
C ALA A 249 -2.35 -10.28 10.20
N ALA A 250 -3.01 -10.90 9.20
CA ALA A 250 -3.60 -12.23 9.32
C ALA A 250 -2.54 -13.32 9.26
N ASP A 251 -2.26 -13.95 10.40
CA ASP A 251 -1.12 -14.85 10.61
C ASP A 251 -1.15 -16.06 9.66
N ASP A 252 -2.34 -16.54 9.30
CA ASP A 252 -2.54 -17.70 8.44
C ASP A 252 -2.61 -17.38 6.93
N ASP A 253 -2.59 -16.10 6.53
CA ASP A 253 -2.85 -15.69 5.13
C ASP A 253 -1.75 -14.77 4.56
N TRP A 254 -1.03 -14.02 5.40
CA TRP A 254 -0.07 -13.03 4.91
C TRP A 254 1.15 -13.63 4.20
N GLN A 255 1.45 -14.92 4.40
CA GLN A 255 2.55 -15.64 3.76
C GLN A 255 2.11 -16.59 2.64
N LEU A 256 3.05 -16.96 1.77
CA LEU A 256 2.90 -18.08 0.83
C LEU A 256 3.31 -19.42 1.45
#